data_AF-A0A2V6AJ99-F1
#
_entry.id   AF-A0A2V6AJ99-F1
#
_cell.length_a   1.000
_cell.length_b   1.000
_cell.length_c   1.000
_cell.angle_alpha   90.00
_cell.angle_beta   90.00
_cell.angle_gamma   90.00
#
_symmetry.space_group_name_H-M   'P 1'
#
loop_
_entity.id
_entity.type
_entity.pdbx_description
1 polymer ?
#
loop_
_entity_poly.entity_id
_entity_poly.type
_entity_poly.pdbx_seq_one_letter_code
_entity_poly.pdbx_strand_id
1 'polypeptide(L)'
;MGIRKLLSVAVLLATSLLVNAQAAAFTQVIVFGDSLSDDGNIAHRVRDTIGFSYPSSNFNYSDYRFTDDTNTSPAANLYVGTWHEQLEKTFLGLALAKNSLDGGTDYAFGGATTKDGTQDRTIINNPFPFGGGDFTITIDNMGKQINDYLASHATDANALYILWGGGNDLFDDH
;
A
#
# COMPACT_ATOMS: atom_id res chain seq x y z
N MET A 1 23.27 -72.15 23.32
CA MET A 1 22.02 -71.50 22.85
C MET A 1 21.55 -70.55 23.95
N GLY A 2 21.61 -69.24 23.73
CA GLY A 2 21.23 -68.25 24.74
C GLY A 2 21.39 -66.82 24.24
N ILE A 3 20.39 -66.33 23.51
CA ILE A 3 20.33 -64.93 23.04
C ILE A 3 19.81 -64.07 24.20
N ARG A 4 20.64 -63.15 24.70
CA ARG A 4 20.22 -62.11 25.64
C ARG A 4 19.52 -61.00 24.83
N LYS A 5 18.21 -60.86 24.99
CA LYS A 5 17.45 -59.74 24.43
C LYS A 5 17.65 -58.50 25.32
N LEU A 6 18.29 -57.46 24.77
CA LEU A 6 18.28 -56.12 25.36
C LEU A 6 17.20 -55.33 24.63
N LEU A 7 16.10 -55.02 25.33
CA LEU A 7 15.11 -54.04 24.90
C LEU A 7 15.53 -52.69 25.51
N SER A 8 15.99 -51.77 24.66
CA SER A 8 16.15 -50.36 25.05
C SER A 8 14.95 -49.59 24.53
N VAL A 9 14.13 -49.10 25.46
CA VAL A 9 12.95 -48.27 25.22
C VAL A 9 13.41 -46.90 24.73
N ALA A 10 13.01 -46.52 23.52
CA ALA A 10 13.17 -45.15 23.03
C ALA A 10 12.07 -44.28 23.67
N VAL A 11 12.46 -43.38 24.58
CA VAL A 11 11.58 -42.35 25.12
C VAL A 11 11.51 -41.22 24.10
N LEU A 12 10.43 -41.15 23.32
CA LEU A 12 10.09 -40.00 22.50
C LEU A 12 9.56 -38.89 23.42
N LEU A 13 10.41 -37.90 23.71
CA LEU A 13 10.00 -36.68 24.38
C LEU A 13 9.26 -35.80 23.37
N ALA A 14 7.94 -35.94 23.30
CA ALA A 14 7.09 -35.04 22.52
C ALA A 14 7.02 -33.68 23.24
N THR A 15 7.93 -32.77 22.91
CA THR A 15 7.77 -31.36 23.25
C THR A 15 6.61 -30.81 22.42
N SER A 16 5.45 -30.64 23.05
CA SER A 16 4.38 -29.82 22.50
C SER A 16 4.88 -28.38 22.41
N LEU A 17 5.44 -28.01 21.26
CA LEU A 17 5.59 -26.61 20.89
C LEU A 17 4.17 -26.02 20.91
N LEU A 18 3.85 -25.28 21.97
CA LEU A 18 2.66 -24.44 22.02
C LEU A 18 2.91 -23.32 21.01
N VAL A 19 2.61 -23.59 19.75
CA VAL A 19 2.49 -22.54 18.74
C VAL A 19 1.22 -21.79 19.14
N ASN A 20 1.37 -20.56 19.67
CA ASN A 20 0.26 -19.63 19.74
C ASN A 20 -0.09 -19.23 18.30
N ALA A 21 -0.80 -20.11 17.60
CA ALA A 21 -1.41 -19.81 16.31
C ALA A 21 -2.61 -18.90 16.57
N GLN A 22 -2.35 -17.61 16.79
CA GLN A 22 -3.40 -16.61 16.70
C GLN A 22 -3.70 -16.46 15.21
N ALA A 23 -4.91 -16.84 14.78
CA ALA A 23 -5.35 -16.57 13.42
C ALA A 23 -5.23 -15.06 13.18
N ALA A 24 -4.69 -14.67 12.02
CA ALA A 24 -4.69 -13.27 11.62
C ALA A 24 -6.13 -12.77 11.66
N ALA A 25 -6.36 -11.63 12.32
CA ALA A 25 -7.70 -11.05 12.44
C ALA A 25 -8.28 -10.68 11.07
N PHE A 26 -7.40 -10.48 10.09
CA PHE A 26 -7.74 -10.12 8.72
C PHE A 26 -7.01 -11.03 7.73
N THR A 27 -7.58 -11.24 6.56
CA THR A 27 -7.00 -12.04 5.46
C THR A 27 -6.26 -11.19 4.43
N GLN A 28 -6.61 -9.90 4.35
CA GLN A 28 -6.07 -8.94 3.40
C GLN A 28 -6.31 -7.50 3.89
N VAL A 29 -5.62 -6.55 3.26
CA VAL A 29 -5.84 -5.11 3.46
C VAL A 29 -6.29 -4.49 2.14
N ILE A 30 -7.29 -3.62 2.21
CA ILE A 30 -7.83 -2.86 1.08
C ILE A 30 -7.71 -1.39 1.44
N VAL A 31 -7.01 -0.63 0.59
CA VAL A 31 -6.59 0.73 0.89
C VAL A 31 -7.25 1.72 -0.06
N PHE A 32 -7.75 2.81 0.49
CA PHE A 32 -8.28 3.97 -0.23
C PHE A 32 -7.64 5.23 0.35
N GLY A 33 -7.34 6.21 -0.49
CA GLY A 33 -6.74 7.43 -0.01
C GLY A 33 -5.96 8.23 -1.03
N ASP A 34 -4.97 8.94 -0.50
CA ASP A 34 -4.11 9.85 -1.24
C ASP A 34 -2.64 9.38 -1.29
N SER A 35 -1.70 10.31 -1.52
CA SER A 35 -0.26 10.06 -1.62
C SER A 35 0.36 9.42 -0.38
N LEU A 36 -0.27 9.56 0.79
CA LEU A 36 0.21 8.94 2.03
C LEU A 36 0.02 7.42 2.02
N SER A 37 -0.82 6.91 1.13
CA SER A 37 -1.09 5.49 0.96
C SER A 37 -0.71 4.97 -0.42
N ASP A 38 -0.81 5.79 -1.49
CA ASP A 38 -0.58 5.35 -2.87
C ASP A 38 0.81 4.71 -3.07
N ASP A 39 0.77 3.44 -3.47
CA ASP A 39 1.96 2.64 -3.76
C ASP A 39 2.26 2.47 -5.27
N GLY A 40 1.56 3.19 -6.15
CA GLY A 40 1.92 3.29 -7.57
C GLY A 40 0.78 3.57 -8.56
N ASN A 41 -0.47 3.75 -8.13
CA ASN A 41 -1.59 4.03 -9.03
C ASN A 41 -1.39 5.36 -9.76
N ILE A 42 -0.97 6.43 -9.08
CA ILE A 42 -0.73 7.70 -9.77
C ILE A 42 0.45 7.56 -10.74
N ALA A 43 1.51 6.85 -10.36
CA ALA A 43 2.67 6.66 -11.22
C ALA A 43 2.32 5.86 -12.49
N HIS A 44 1.47 4.84 -12.35
CA HIS A 44 0.90 4.11 -13.48
C HIS A 44 0.10 5.06 -14.39
N ARG A 45 -0.83 5.84 -13.82
CA ARG A 45 -1.65 6.81 -14.58
C ARG A 45 -0.81 7.83 -15.33
N VAL A 46 0.21 8.37 -14.67
CA VAL A 46 1.12 9.35 -15.27
C VAL A 46 1.91 8.71 -16.41
N ARG A 47 2.45 7.51 -16.21
CA ARG A 47 3.17 6.78 -17.27
C ARG A 47 2.32 6.59 -18.51
N ASP A 48 1.06 6.18 -18.33
CA ASP A 48 0.15 5.92 -19.45
C ASP A 48 -0.29 7.21 -20.15
N THR A 49 -0.37 8.32 -19.42
CA THR A 49 -0.85 9.61 -19.95
C THR A 49 0.25 10.44 -20.61
N ILE A 50 1.45 10.50 -20.00
CA ILE A 50 2.53 11.41 -20.42
C ILE A 50 3.88 10.72 -20.69
N GLY A 51 3.96 9.39 -20.57
CA GLY A 51 5.12 8.60 -21.01
C GLY A 51 6.25 8.43 -19.99
N PHE A 52 6.06 8.86 -18.74
CA PHE A 52 6.99 8.61 -17.63
C PHE A 52 6.24 8.51 -16.29
N SER A 53 6.85 7.92 -15.27
CA SER A 53 6.22 7.77 -13.94
C SER A 53 6.53 8.95 -13.01
N TYR A 54 5.53 9.41 -12.27
CA TYR A 54 5.67 10.32 -11.13
C TYR A 54 4.73 9.86 -10.00
N PRO A 55 5.20 9.71 -8.75
CA PRO A 55 6.58 9.88 -8.29
C PRO A 55 7.50 8.76 -8.84
N SER A 56 8.81 9.02 -8.95
CA SER A 56 9.81 8.04 -9.38
C SER A 56 11.23 8.48 -9.01
N SER A 57 12.23 7.65 -9.33
CA SER A 57 13.65 7.93 -9.04
C SER A 57 14.16 9.20 -9.71
N ASN A 58 13.60 9.60 -10.86
CA ASN A 58 13.91 10.88 -11.50
C ASN A 58 13.57 12.10 -10.61
N PHE A 59 12.71 11.91 -9.61
CA PHE A 59 12.24 12.92 -8.67
C PHE A 59 12.67 12.60 -7.23
N ASN A 60 13.67 11.74 -7.05
CA ASN A 60 14.19 11.32 -5.74
C ASN A 60 13.16 10.60 -4.84
N TYR A 61 12.21 9.89 -5.46
CA TYR A 61 11.34 8.91 -4.81
C TYR A 61 11.75 7.49 -5.23
N SER A 62 11.42 6.48 -4.43
CA SER A 62 11.63 5.07 -4.82
C SER A 62 10.30 4.38 -5.05
N ASP A 63 10.34 3.36 -5.92
CA ASP A 63 9.25 2.41 -6.13
C ASP A 63 7.88 3.08 -6.31
N TYR A 64 7.81 4.26 -6.91
CA TYR A 64 6.55 4.95 -7.21
C TYR A 64 5.70 5.40 -6.00
N ARG A 65 6.30 5.55 -4.82
CA ARG A 65 5.63 6.04 -3.61
C ARG A 65 6.05 7.47 -3.27
N PHE A 66 5.20 8.23 -2.56
CA PHE A 66 5.55 9.57 -2.05
C PHE A 66 6.29 9.51 -0.71
N THR A 67 7.33 8.69 -0.63
CA THR A 67 8.20 8.58 0.55
C THR A 67 9.64 8.34 0.14
N ASP A 68 10.56 8.54 1.09
CA ASP A 68 11.94 8.09 0.96
C ASP A 68 12.08 6.57 1.11
N ASP A 69 13.18 6.03 0.59
CA ASP A 69 13.55 4.61 0.68
C ASP A 69 15.09 4.50 0.69
N THR A 70 15.62 3.29 0.69
CA THR A 70 17.02 2.96 0.50
C THR A 70 17.64 3.53 -0.78
N ASN A 71 16.84 3.76 -1.82
CA ASN A 71 17.30 4.30 -3.11
C ASN A 71 17.12 5.82 -3.26
N THR A 72 16.66 6.53 -2.24
CA THR A 72 16.52 7.99 -2.27
C THR A 72 17.73 8.70 -1.64
N SER A 73 17.79 10.02 -1.77
CA SER A 73 18.84 10.87 -1.19
C SER A 73 18.22 12.00 -0.34
N PRO A 74 18.34 11.97 1.00
CA PRO A 74 18.98 10.93 1.79
C PRO A 74 18.23 9.59 1.73
N ALA A 75 18.95 8.51 2.01
CA ALA A 75 18.37 7.16 2.04
C ALA A 75 17.71 6.89 3.39
N ALA A 76 16.53 6.28 3.36
CA ALA A 76 15.89 5.70 4.53
C ALA A 76 16.65 4.44 4.97
N ASN A 77 16.84 4.26 6.28
CA ASN A 77 17.61 3.13 6.85
C ASN A 77 16.79 2.22 7.77
N LEU A 78 15.55 2.59 8.09
CA LEU A 78 14.72 1.89 9.07
C LEU A 78 13.43 1.32 8.47
N TYR A 79 12.73 2.15 7.69
CA TYR A 79 11.44 1.81 7.09
C TYR A 79 11.45 2.19 5.61
N VAL A 80 10.68 1.44 4.81
CA VAL A 80 10.59 1.56 3.35
C VAL A 80 9.14 1.38 2.93
N GLY A 81 8.71 1.99 1.83
CA GLY A 81 7.30 1.98 1.43
C GLY A 81 6.38 2.80 2.37
N THR A 82 5.09 2.81 2.06
CA THR A 82 4.10 3.60 2.79
C THR A 82 3.78 2.98 4.17
N TRP A 83 3.10 3.74 5.02
CA TRP A 83 2.81 3.32 6.39
C TRP A 83 1.93 2.05 6.44
N HIS A 84 1.00 1.87 5.50
CA HIS A 84 0.15 0.68 5.45
C HIS A 84 0.97 -0.56 5.05
N GLU A 85 1.97 -0.40 4.16
CA GLU A 85 2.89 -1.50 3.84
C GLU A 85 3.66 -1.98 5.07
N GLN A 86 4.04 -1.04 5.96
CA GLN A 86 4.62 -1.38 7.25
C GLN A 86 3.62 -2.03 8.20
N LEU A 87 2.36 -1.56 8.24
CA LEU A 87 1.28 -2.18 9.00
C LEU A 87 1.11 -3.66 8.62
N GLU A 88 0.96 -3.93 7.32
CA GLU A 88 0.76 -5.26 6.76
C GLU A 88 1.94 -6.18 7.05
N LYS A 89 3.15 -5.76 6.67
CA LYS A 89 4.35 -6.60 6.74
C LYS A 89 4.86 -6.79 8.16
N THR A 90 4.96 -5.71 8.93
CA THR A 90 5.67 -5.73 10.21
C THR A 90 4.76 -6.14 11.36
N PHE A 91 3.47 -5.78 11.32
CA PHE A 91 2.58 -5.95 12.47
C PHE A 91 1.49 -6.99 12.24
N LEU A 92 0.98 -7.14 11.01
CA LEU A 92 -0.12 -8.07 10.72
C LEU A 92 0.36 -9.39 10.09
N GLY A 93 1.57 -9.43 9.52
CA GLY A 93 2.08 -10.59 8.79
C GLY A 93 1.27 -10.90 7.52
N LEU A 94 0.70 -9.87 6.89
CA LEU A 94 -0.11 -9.97 5.68
C LEU A 94 0.70 -9.63 4.43
N ALA A 95 0.19 -10.07 3.27
CA ALA A 95 0.67 -9.57 2.00
C ALA A 95 0.39 -8.06 1.89
N LEU A 96 1.33 -7.34 1.27
CA LEU A 96 1.21 -5.90 1.06
C LEU A 96 0.04 -5.61 0.11
N ALA A 97 -0.75 -4.58 0.42
CA ALA A 97 -1.68 -4.03 -0.56
C ALA A 97 -0.85 -3.37 -1.68
N LYS A 98 -1.13 -3.74 -2.93
CA LYS A 98 -0.44 -3.23 -4.13
C LYS A 98 -1.40 -2.45 -5.03
N ASN A 99 -0.87 -1.59 -5.88
CA ASN A 99 -1.67 -0.70 -6.69
C ASN A 99 -2.72 -1.46 -7.53
N SER A 100 -3.95 -0.95 -7.49
CA SER A 100 -5.13 -1.56 -8.10
C SER A 100 -5.06 -1.58 -9.64
N LEU A 101 -4.36 -0.62 -10.26
CA LEU A 101 -4.17 -0.60 -11.71
C LEU A 101 -3.31 -1.76 -12.23
N ASP A 102 -2.46 -2.34 -11.36
CA ASP A 102 -1.70 -3.57 -11.62
C ASP A 102 -2.36 -4.82 -10.98
N GLY A 103 -3.62 -4.71 -10.53
CA GLY A 103 -4.42 -5.82 -10.02
C GLY A 103 -4.33 -6.08 -8.52
N GLY A 104 -3.77 -5.16 -7.74
CA GLY A 104 -3.74 -5.25 -6.28
C GLY A 104 -4.95 -4.62 -5.57
N THR A 105 -4.83 -4.42 -4.25
CA THR A 105 -5.89 -3.95 -3.35
C THR A 105 -5.67 -2.55 -2.77
N ASP A 106 -4.63 -1.83 -3.21
CA ASP A 106 -4.46 -0.41 -2.93
C ASP A 106 -5.07 0.43 -4.06
N TYR A 107 -6.17 1.12 -3.76
CA TYR A 107 -6.89 2.02 -4.66
C TYR A 107 -6.52 3.49 -4.42
N ALA A 108 -5.59 3.81 -3.51
CA ALA A 108 -5.20 5.19 -3.25
C ALA A 108 -4.52 5.82 -4.48
N PHE A 109 -4.77 7.10 -4.71
CA PHE A 109 -4.12 7.89 -5.75
C PHE A 109 -3.51 9.16 -5.17
N GLY A 110 -2.23 9.39 -5.42
CA GLY A 110 -1.54 10.63 -5.07
C GLY A 110 -2.29 11.85 -5.56
N GLY A 111 -2.69 12.73 -4.62
CA GLY A 111 -3.46 13.95 -4.90
C GLY A 111 -4.98 13.80 -4.87
N ALA A 112 -5.51 12.62 -4.50
CA ALA A 112 -6.94 12.41 -4.30
C ALA A 112 -7.47 13.25 -3.13
N THR A 113 -8.70 13.77 -3.29
CA THR A 113 -9.47 14.40 -2.21
C THR A 113 -10.53 13.44 -1.66
N THR A 114 -11.22 13.84 -0.60
CA THR A 114 -12.37 13.09 -0.04
C THR A 114 -13.64 13.18 -0.90
N LYS A 115 -13.62 13.94 -2.00
CA LYS A 115 -14.76 14.11 -2.92
C LYS A 115 -15.11 12.82 -3.67
N ASP A 116 -16.26 12.84 -4.33
CA ASP A 116 -16.63 11.86 -5.34
C ASP A 116 -15.93 12.11 -6.68
N GLY A 117 -16.03 11.14 -7.59
CA GLY A 117 -15.63 11.29 -8.98
C GLY A 117 -14.13 11.49 -9.18
N THR A 118 -13.78 12.23 -10.23
CA THR A 118 -12.40 12.55 -10.59
C THR A 118 -12.13 14.04 -10.49
N GLN A 119 -10.85 14.41 -10.38
CA GLN A 119 -10.41 15.78 -10.53
C GLN A 119 -9.13 15.85 -11.35
N ASP A 120 -8.98 16.91 -12.13
CA ASP A 120 -7.72 17.20 -12.82
C ASP A 120 -6.79 17.95 -11.87
N ARG A 121 -5.54 17.51 -11.79
CA ARG A 121 -4.50 18.16 -10.99
C ARG A 121 -3.25 18.35 -11.81
N THR A 122 -2.57 19.47 -11.61
CA THR A 122 -1.23 19.66 -12.13
C THR A 122 -0.23 18.92 -11.24
N ILE A 123 0.75 18.28 -11.88
CA ILE A 123 1.86 17.60 -11.22
C ILE A 123 3.19 18.17 -11.70
N ILE A 124 4.22 17.97 -10.87
CA ILE A 124 5.62 18.36 -11.11
C ILE A 124 5.81 19.87 -11.14
N ASN A 125 6.83 20.34 -10.43
CA ASN A 125 7.21 21.76 -10.36
C ASN A 125 6.07 22.69 -9.92
N ASN A 126 5.12 22.24 -9.08
CA ASN A 126 4.02 23.08 -8.58
C ASN A 126 4.56 24.35 -7.86
N PRO A 127 4.37 25.56 -8.43
CA PRO A 127 4.74 26.78 -7.75
C PRO A 127 3.75 27.13 -6.62
N PHE A 128 4.19 27.97 -5.70
CA PHE A 128 3.42 28.42 -4.54
C PHE A 128 2.14 29.20 -4.94
N PRO A 129 1.00 29.11 -4.20
CA PRO A 129 0.75 28.34 -2.98
C PRO A 129 0.23 26.95 -3.29
N PHE A 130 0.86 26.26 -4.24
CA PHE A 130 0.63 24.89 -4.66
C PHE A 130 -0.31 24.65 -5.86
N GLY A 131 -0.50 25.67 -6.71
CA GLY A 131 -1.22 25.54 -7.99
C GLY A 131 -0.29 25.71 -9.19
N GLY A 132 -0.60 25.04 -10.31
CA GLY A 132 0.22 25.02 -11.53
C GLY A 132 1.22 23.86 -11.52
N GLY A 133 1.80 23.53 -12.66
CA GLY A 133 2.71 22.39 -12.85
C GLY A 133 2.78 22.03 -14.33
N ASP A 134 3.80 21.27 -14.72
CA ASP A 134 4.11 21.10 -16.14
C ASP A 134 3.10 20.20 -16.87
N PHE A 135 2.41 19.32 -16.14
CA PHE A 135 1.49 18.34 -16.69
C PHE A 135 0.19 18.27 -15.90
N THR A 136 -0.93 18.04 -16.59
CA THR A 136 -2.24 17.81 -15.96
C THR A 136 -2.60 16.34 -16.04
N ILE A 137 -3.05 15.76 -14.92
CA ILE A 137 -3.43 14.36 -14.78
C ILE A 137 -4.78 14.28 -14.10
N THR A 138 -5.65 13.42 -14.59
CA THR A 138 -6.92 13.09 -13.94
C THR A 138 -6.69 12.08 -12.82
N ILE A 139 -7.10 12.46 -11.61
CA ILE A 139 -6.97 11.70 -10.38
C ILE A 139 -8.35 11.19 -9.94
N ASP A 140 -8.38 9.94 -9.46
CA ASP A 140 -9.59 9.34 -8.91
C ASP A 140 -9.70 9.71 -7.42
N ASN A 141 -10.73 10.48 -7.05
CA ASN A 141 -10.95 10.86 -5.65
C ASN A 141 -11.47 9.67 -4.84
N MET A 142 -11.41 9.75 -3.51
CA MET A 142 -11.72 8.62 -2.63
C MET A 142 -13.13 8.04 -2.87
N GLY A 143 -14.12 8.89 -3.16
CA GLY A 143 -15.47 8.39 -3.48
C GLY A 143 -15.50 7.53 -4.76
N LYS A 144 -14.70 7.89 -5.78
CA LYS A 144 -14.54 7.05 -6.98
C LYS A 144 -13.77 5.77 -6.68
N GLN A 145 -12.68 5.84 -5.93
CA GLN A 145 -11.88 4.66 -5.56
C GLN A 145 -12.74 3.58 -4.88
N ILE A 146 -13.59 4.00 -3.92
CA ILE A 146 -14.52 3.10 -3.22
C ILE A 146 -15.59 2.55 -4.19
N ASN A 147 -16.15 3.40 -5.05
CA ASN A 147 -17.16 2.96 -6.03
C ASN A 147 -16.58 1.94 -7.03
N ASP A 148 -15.35 2.14 -7.49
CA ASP A 148 -14.69 1.21 -8.42
C ASP A 148 -14.40 -0.15 -7.76
N TYR A 149 -13.96 -0.15 -6.49
CA TYR A 149 -13.82 -1.38 -5.71
C TYR A 149 -15.17 -2.11 -5.59
N LEU A 150 -16.22 -1.42 -5.15
CA LEU A 150 -17.55 -2.00 -4.94
C LEU A 150 -18.25 -2.41 -6.24
N ALA A 151 -17.86 -1.85 -7.39
CA ALA A 151 -18.40 -2.25 -8.69
C ALA A 151 -17.98 -3.67 -9.11
N SER A 152 -16.87 -4.17 -8.56
CA SER A 152 -16.28 -5.47 -8.93
C SER A 152 -16.13 -6.43 -7.74
N HIS A 153 -16.32 -5.96 -6.50
CA HIS A 153 -16.13 -6.73 -5.29
C HIS A 153 -17.32 -6.59 -4.33
N ALA A 154 -17.72 -7.70 -3.73
CA ALA A 154 -18.51 -7.67 -2.51
C ALA A 154 -17.60 -7.31 -1.33
N THR A 155 -18.14 -6.63 -0.32
CA THR A 155 -17.42 -6.34 0.92
C THR A 155 -17.03 -7.64 1.64
N ASP A 156 -15.76 -7.79 2.00
CA ASP A 156 -15.20 -8.93 2.71
C ASP A 156 -15.13 -8.63 4.21
N ALA A 157 -15.90 -9.39 5.01
CA ALA A 157 -15.93 -9.24 6.46
C ALA A 157 -14.60 -9.60 7.15
N ASN A 158 -13.68 -10.26 6.45
CA ASN A 158 -12.34 -10.60 6.94
C ASN A 158 -11.25 -9.66 6.41
N ALA A 159 -11.60 -8.65 5.61
CA ALA A 159 -10.63 -7.65 5.17
C ALA A 159 -10.51 -6.48 6.16
N LEU A 160 -9.31 -5.93 6.28
CA LEU A 160 -9.10 -4.62 6.89
C LEU A 160 -9.22 -3.54 5.81
N TYR A 161 -10.20 -2.67 5.96
CA TYR A 161 -10.36 -1.50 5.10
C TYR A 161 -9.68 -0.28 5.71
N ILE A 162 -8.81 0.37 4.94
CA ILE A 162 -8.08 1.58 5.34
C ILE A 162 -8.54 2.73 4.45
N LEU A 163 -8.96 3.82 5.08
CA LEU A 163 -9.31 5.08 4.41
C LEU A 163 -8.46 6.19 5.01
N TRP A 164 -7.61 6.83 4.21
CA TRP A 164 -6.79 7.97 4.63
C TRP A 164 -6.83 9.08 3.59
N GLY A 165 -7.41 10.23 3.94
CA GLY A 165 -7.44 11.41 3.07
C GLY A 165 -7.88 12.67 3.80
N GLY A 166 -8.03 13.76 3.06
CA GLY A 166 -8.38 15.10 3.59
C GLY A 166 -7.25 16.12 3.47
N GLY A 167 -6.00 15.67 3.33
CA GLY A 167 -4.86 16.58 3.18
C GLY A 167 -4.97 17.41 1.90
N ASN A 168 -5.36 16.78 0.78
CA ASN A 168 -5.56 17.49 -0.47
C ASN A 168 -6.81 18.38 -0.46
N ASP A 169 -7.85 18.03 0.29
CA ASP A 169 -9.04 18.88 0.45
C ASP A 169 -8.66 20.23 1.07
N LEU A 170 -7.87 20.21 2.14
CA LEU A 170 -7.35 21.42 2.78
C LEU A 170 -6.38 22.21 1.90
N PHE A 171 -5.63 21.50 1.06
CA PHE A 171 -4.67 22.10 0.14
C PHE A 171 -5.36 22.80 -1.03
N ASP A 172 -6.47 22.24 -1.51
CA ASP A 172 -7.24 22.76 -2.63
C ASP A 172 -8.29 23.81 -2.18
N ASP A 173 -8.50 23.99 -0.87
CA ASP A 173 -9.41 25.00 -0.29
C ASP A 173 -8.69 26.37 -0.25
N HIS A 174 -9.14 27.28 -1.11
CA HIS A 174 -8.62 28.66 -1.24
C HIS A 174 -9.75 29.68 -1.05
#